data_AF-A0A3D4QKU3-F1
#
_entry.id   AF-A0A3D4QKU3-F1
#
_cell.length_a   1.000
_cell.length_b   1.000
_cell.length_c   1.000
_cell.angle_alpha   90.00
_cell.angle_beta   90.00
_cell.angle_gamma   90.00
#
_symmetry.space_group_name_H-M   'P 1'
#
loop_
_entity.id
_entity.type
_entity.pdbx_description
1 polymer ?
#
loop_
_entity_poly.entity_id
_entity_poly.type
_entity_poly.pdbx_seq_one_letter_code
_entity_poly.pdbx_strand_id
1 'polypeptide(L)'
;DWRLKNGAKMVVVDPRLTVTASKADQWFGIRPGTDLALALALAHHVFEHDLQDQRFCDNWVEGWDAWRDYLMAKGYSPDWAAGITGIEAAQIRALAEDIARADGCVMFAARGVNQHANGTQTNRALMFLAAITGNIGRKGGAFFNFGTPSPVVANAPADRIRHPEKPMAGVNPARWLDAMQTADPYPIRAFITCNNPLSAWPHQDRVREAFKSLDLLVHIELFANETSAYADYVLPAATGVEKGEISRASEDRRVVWIDKVIEPPGQAKADGWIWIELGKRFGFDDVLQDKYKDSALFWDEMCINDPWMKGCTQKRLHSVPWRWVRVPVTDEDAPEIETLHLEGTTALGSPEGHRFPTKSGKLEFWSPAQEAKFQALGFSALPEFYTDREQLIDLPYAVRTADGTAVRSPFAKTPADTVTSRIVQPDANSPARALKARGFD
;
A
#
# COMPACT_ATOMS: atom_id res chain seq x y z
N ASP A 1 -14.90 13.43 -16.31
CA ASP A 1 -14.48 13.21 -17.72
C ASP A 1 -13.12 13.79 -18.12
N TRP A 2 -12.24 14.17 -17.19
CA TRP A 2 -10.91 14.70 -17.57
C TRP A 2 -10.12 13.69 -18.43
N ARG A 3 -10.09 12.41 -18.02
CA ARG A 3 -9.45 11.31 -18.77
C ARG A 3 -9.88 11.28 -20.24
N LEU A 4 -11.19 11.21 -20.47
CA LEU A 4 -11.78 11.08 -21.80
C LEU A 4 -11.49 12.32 -22.66
N LYS A 5 -11.58 13.52 -22.06
CA LYS A 5 -11.26 14.78 -22.75
C LYS A 5 -9.79 14.89 -23.16
N ASN A 6 -8.89 14.26 -22.40
CA ASN A 6 -7.44 14.32 -22.64
C ASN A 6 -6.89 13.02 -23.25
N GLY A 7 -7.76 12.08 -23.66
CA GLY A 7 -7.36 10.84 -24.32
C GLY A 7 -6.48 9.89 -23.48
N ALA A 8 -6.39 10.07 -22.16
CA ALA A 8 -5.53 9.24 -21.31
C ALA A 8 -6.10 7.82 -21.23
N LYS A 9 -5.39 6.79 -21.73
CA LYS A 9 -5.85 5.39 -21.74
C LYS A 9 -5.97 4.82 -20.32
N MET A 10 -6.98 3.98 -20.07
CA MET A 10 -7.17 3.25 -18.81
C MET A 10 -7.29 1.76 -19.08
N VAL A 11 -6.38 0.99 -18.48
CA VAL A 11 -6.39 -0.47 -18.46
C VAL A 11 -6.67 -0.92 -17.03
N VAL A 12 -7.58 -1.87 -16.86
CA VAL A 12 -7.89 -2.46 -15.54
C VAL A 12 -7.56 -3.95 -15.57
N VAL A 13 -6.70 -4.37 -14.65
CA VAL A 13 -6.40 -5.78 -14.37
C VAL A 13 -7.12 -6.13 -13.08
N ASP A 14 -8.19 -6.93 -13.17
CA ASP A 14 -9.02 -7.28 -12.02
C ASP A 14 -9.79 -8.58 -12.35
N PRO A 15 -9.81 -9.60 -11.47
CA PRO A 15 -10.62 -10.80 -11.72
C PRO A 15 -12.11 -10.50 -11.92
N ARG A 16 -12.60 -9.35 -11.44
CA ARG A 16 -13.99 -8.90 -11.57
C ARG A 16 -14.11 -7.75 -12.54
N LEU A 17 -15.17 -7.73 -13.33
CA LEU A 17 -15.58 -6.54 -14.06
C LEU A 17 -16.23 -5.53 -13.11
N THR A 18 -15.41 -4.73 -12.45
CA THR A 18 -15.85 -3.67 -11.51
C THR A 18 -16.45 -2.46 -12.23
N VAL A 19 -17.05 -1.52 -11.48
CA VAL A 19 -17.53 -0.23 -12.01
C VAL A 19 -16.40 0.60 -12.62
N THR A 20 -15.16 0.42 -12.15
CA THR A 20 -13.97 1.04 -12.76
C THR A 20 -13.60 0.33 -14.05
N ALA A 21 -13.57 -1.02 -14.04
CA ALA A 21 -13.27 -1.82 -15.22
C ALA A 21 -14.25 -1.57 -16.38
N SER A 22 -15.54 -1.37 -16.08
CA SER A 22 -16.55 -1.07 -17.11
C SER A 22 -16.39 0.29 -17.80
N LYS A 23 -15.51 1.16 -17.27
CA LYS A 23 -15.14 2.46 -17.84
C LYS A 23 -13.73 2.48 -18.45
N ALA A 24 -13.02 1.35 -18.37
CA ALA A 24 -11.69 1.18 -18.92
C ALA A 24 -11.76 0.99 -20.44
N ASP A 25 -10.69 1.35 -21.14
CA ASP A 25 -10.58 1.04 -22.57
C ASP A 25 -10.27 -0.46 -22.75
N GLN A 26 -9.62 -1.08 -21.77
CA GLN A 26 -9.32 -2.50 -21.74
C GLN A 26 -9.46 -3.06 -20.32
N TRP A 27 -10.02 -4.25 -20.21
CA TRP A 27 -10.11 -5.02 -18.98
C TRP A 27 -9.50 -6.40 -19.16
N PHE A 28 -8.60 -6.77 -18.25
CA PHE A 28 -8.02 -8.10 -18.15
C PHE A 28 -8.53 -8.81 -16.90
N GLY A 29 -9.42 -9.78 -17.11
CA GLY A 29 -9.91 -10.68 -16.07
C GLY A 29 -8.84 -11.68 -15.63
N ILE A 30 -7.85 -11.20 -14.85
CA ILE A 30 -6.72 -12.00 -14.38
C ILE A 30 -7.18 -13.10 -13.40
N ARG A 31 -6.47 -14.23 -13.38
CA ARG A 31 -6.64 -15.23 -12.32
C ARG A 31 -6.18 -14.64 -10.96
N PRO A 32 -7.01 -14.68 -9.90
CA PRO A 32 -6.64 -14.10 -8.60
C PRO A 32 -5.28 -14.61 -8.09
N GLY A 33 -4.43 -13.73 -7.55
CA GLY A 33 -3.13 -14.09 -6.97
C GLY A 33 -1.98 -14.31 -7.98
N THR A 34 -2.22 -14.03 -9.27
CA THR A 34 -1.23 -14.25 -10.34
C THR A 34 -0.62 -12.95 -10.90
N ASP A 35 -0.88 -11.82 -10.26
CA ASP A 35 -0.40 -10.50 -10.64
C ASP A 35 1.13 -10.40 -10.74
N LEU A 36 1.86 -11.16 -9.89
CA LEU A 36 3.33 -11.24 -9.98
C LEU A 36 3.80 -11.82 -11.30
N ALA A 37 3.14 -12.86 -11.83
CA ALA A 37 3.50 -13.45 -13.12
C ALA A 37 3.29 -12.43 -14.25
N LEU A 38 2.19 -11.66 -14.19
CA LEU A 38 1.94 -10.59 -15.15
C LEU A 38 3.04 -9.52 -15.07
N ALA A 39 3.35 -9.01 -13.87
CA ALA A 39 4.36 -7.96 -13.68
C ALA A 39 5.75 -8.38 -14.20
N LEU A 40 6.17 -9.62 -13.90
CA LEU A 40 7.44 -10.18 -14.38
C LEU A 40 7.46 -10.31 -15.91
N ALA A 41 6.37 -10.75 -16.53
CA ALA A 41 6.28 -10.89 -17.98
C ALA A 41 6.20 -9.57 -18.74
N LEU A 42 5.57 -8.55 -18.15
CA LEU A 42 5.61 -7.20 -18.69
C LEU A 42 7.05 -6.67 -18.71
N ALA A 43 7.78 -6.81 -17.59
CA ALA A 43 9.17 -6.37 -17.50
C ALA A 43 10.12 -7.17 -18.40
N HIS A 44 9.92 -8.49 -18.50
CA HIS A 44 10.67 -9.33 -19.45
C HIS A 44 10.49 -8.83 -20.87
N HIS A 45 9.24 -8.57 -21.30
CA HIS A 45 8.98 -8.09 -22.65
C HIS A 45 9.62 -6.72 -22.92
N VAL A 46 9.55 -5.80 -21.94
CA VAL A 46 10.21 -4.49 -22.03
C VAL A 46 11.70 -4.64 -22.29
N PHE A 47 12.40 -5.48 -21.52
CA PHE A 47 13.83 -5.67 -21.73
C PHE A 47 14.19 -6.47 -22.98
N GLU A 48 13.40 -7.49 -23.34
CA GLU A 48 13.65 -8.34 -24.52
C GLU A 48 13.62 -7.51 -25.82
N HIS A 49 12.89 -6.39 -25.82
CA HIS A 49 12.68 -5.52 -26.97
C HIS A 49 13.32 -4.14 -26.81
N ASP A 50 14.22 -3.97 -25.83
CA ASP A 50 14.93 -2.71 -25.55
C ASP A 50 13.99 -1.49 -25.38
N LEU A 51 12.85 -1.70 -24.71
CA LEU A 51 11.82 -0.67 -24.50
C LEU A 51 11.97 0.10 -23.18
N GLN A 52 12.98 -0.22 -22.37
CA GLN A 52 13.29 0.52 -21.15
C GLN A 52 13.74 1.95 -21.46
N ASP A 53 13.50 2.88 -20.53
CA ASP A 53 14.16 4.19 -20.53
C ASP A 53 15.63 3.99 -20.14
N GLN A 54 16.47 3.77 -21.16
CA GLN A 54 17.89 3.45 -20.97
C GLN A 54 18.62 4.52 -20.15
N ARG A 55 18.35 5.80 -20.43
CA ARG A 55 18.97 6.92 -19.69
C ARG A 55 18.53 6.91 -18.23
N PHE A 56 17.26 6.63 -17.94
CA PHE A 56 16.79 6.53 -16.56
C PHE A 56 17.45 5.36 -15.83
N CYS A 57 17.48 4.18 -16.45
CA CYS A 57 18.13 2.99 -15.89
C CYS A 57 19.60 3.25 -15.53
N ASP A 58 20.39 3.77 -16.47
CA ASP A 58 21.83 3.99 -16.28
C ASP A 58 22.14 5.02 -15.18
N ASN A 59 21.34 6.08 -15.11
CA ASN A 59 21.60 7.17 -14.18
C ASN A 59 21.01 6.91 -12.78
N TRP A 60 19.88 6.21 -12.69
CA TRP A 60 19.02 6.25 -11.50
C TRP A 60 18.58 4.90 -10.96
N VAL A 61 18.98 3.79 -11.58
CA VAL A 61 18.66 2.45 -11.09
C VAL A 61 19.95 1.64 -10.91
N GLU A 62 20.12 1.06 -9.73
CA GLU A 62 21.24 0.16 -9.41
C GLU A 62 20.80 -1.29 -9.54
N GLY A 63 21.52 -2.10 -10.32
CA GLY A 63 21.23 -3.52 -10.52
C GLY A 63 20.07 -3.82 -11.49
N TRP A 64 19.74 -2.88 -12.40
CA TRP A 64 18.68 -3.10 -13.40
C TRP A 64 19.07 -4.18 -14.44
N ASP A 65 20.35 -4.26 -14.79
CA ASP A 65 20.95 -5.25 -15.67
C ASP A 65 20.94 -6.65 -15.06
N ALA A 66 21.27 -6.75 -13.77
CA ALA A 66 21.13 -7.98 -13.01
C ALA A 66 19.68 -8.48 -13.00
N TRP A 67 18.70 -7.56 -12.87
CA TRP A 67 17.29 -7.93 -12.95
C TRP A 67 16.87 -8.38 -14.35
N ARG A 68 17.30 -7.67 -15.41
CA ARG A 68 17.08 -8.09 -16.80
C ARG A 68 17.58 -9.53 -17.00
N ASP A 69 18.84 -9.78 -16.68
CA ASP A 69 19.48 -11.07 -16.92
C ASP A 69 18.78 -12.18 -16.13
N TYR A 70 18.33 -11.88 -14.91
CA TYR A 70 17.53 -12.78 -14.09
C TYR A 70 16.17 -13.14 -14.71
N LEU A 71 15.42 -12.15 -15.22
CA LEU A 71 14.14 -12.39 -15.88
C LEU A 71 14.31 -13.28 -17.12
N MET A 72 15.36 -13.03 -17.92
CA MET A 72 15.68 -13.84 -19.10
C MET A 72 16.06 -15.28 -18.71
N ALA A 73 16.92 -15.43 -17.70
CA ALA A 73 17.35 -16.75 -17.22
C ALA A 73 16.19 -17.57 -16.65
N LYS A 74 15.21 -16.92 -16.01
CA LYS A 74 14.00 -17.56 -15.48
C LYS A 74 12.93 -17.84 -16.55
N GLY A 75 13.07 -17.24 -17.74
CA GLY A 75 12.12 -17.42 -18.84
C GLY A 75 10.73 -16.88 -18.52
N TYR A 76 10.64 -15.77 -17.78
CA TYR A 76 9.37 -15.12 -17.43
C TYR A 76 8.74 -14.38 -18.62
N SER A 77 8.59 -15.06 -19.76
CA SER A 77 8.05 -14.46 -20.98
C SER A 77 6.53 -14.26 -20.91
N PRO A 78 5.95 -13.44 -21.82
CA PRO A 78 4.50 -13.35 -22.00
C PRO A 78 3.81 -14.71 -22.21
N ASP A 79 4.43 -15.63 -22.96
CA ASP A 79 3.89 -16.97 -23.18
C ASP A 79 3.87 -17.82 -21.90
N TRP A 80 4.91 -17.72 -21.08
CA TRP A 80 4.94 -18.37 -19.76
C TRP A 80 3.83 -17.85 -18.84
N ALA A 81 3.65 -16.53 -18.79
CA ALA A 81 2.65 -15.89 -17.94
C ALA A 81 1.22 -16.11 -18.42
N ALA A 82 0.99 -16.30 -19.73
CA ALA A 82 -0.35 -16.52 -20.26
C ALA A 82 -1.04 -17.73 -19.62
N GLY A 83 -0.32 -18.85 -19.50
CA GLY A 83 -0.83 -20.07 -18.85
C GLY A 83 -1.02 -19.95 -17.33
N ILE A 84 -0.47 -18.92 -16.68
CA ILE A 84 -0.61 -18.69 -15.23
C ILE A 84 -1.75 -17.70 -14.97
N THR A 85 -1.73 -16.59 -15.70
CA THR A 85 -2.62 -15.44 -15.50
C THR A 85 -3.99 -15.61 -16.16
N GLY A 86 -4.07 -16.42 -17.22
CA GLY A 86 -5.25 -16.51 -18.08
C GLY A 86 -5.43 -15.31 -19.02
N ILE A 87 -4.38 -14.48 -19.18
CA ILE A 87 -4.34 -13.37 -20.15
C ILE A 87 -3.53 -13.84 -21.37
N GLU A 88 -4.02 -13.57 -22.58
CA GLU A 88 -3.33 -14.02 -23.79
C GLU A 88 -1.95 -13.37 -23.92
N ALA A 89 -0.94 -14.13 -24.38
CA ALA A 89 0.44 -13.63 -24.50
C ALA A 89 0.53 -12.35 -25.35
N ALA A 90 -0.25 -12.28 -26.44
CA ALA A 90 -0.35 -11.09 -27.29
C ALA A 90 -0.88 -9.86 -26.55
N GLN A 91 -1.82 -10.04 -25.61
CA GLN A 91 -2.35 -8.96 -24.79
C GLN A 91 -1.33 -8.48 -23.76
N ILE A 92 -0.55 -9.39 -23.17
CA ILE A 92 0.55 -9.04 -22.26
C ILE A 92 1.62 -8.23 -23.00
N ARG A 93 2.02 -8.65 -24.21
CA ARG A 93 2.98 -7.92 -25.07
C ARG A 93 2.49 -6.51 -25.37
N ALA A 94 1.25 -6.39 -25.87
CA ALA A 94 0.65 -5.09 -26.17
C ALA A 94 0.58 -4.17 -24.95
N LEU A 95 0.24 -4.70 -23.76
CA LEU A 95 0.23 -3.91 -22.53
C LEU A 95 1.63 -3.43 -22.12
N ALA A 96 2.66 -4.27 -22.27
CA ALA A 96 4.04 -3.88 -21.98
C ALA A 96 4.52 -2.75 -22.93
N GLU A 97 4.20 -2.85 -24.22
CA GLU A 97 4.49 -1.80 -25.20
C GLU A 97 3.73 -0.51 -24.90
N ASP A 98 2.45 -0.58 -24.54
CA ASP A 98 1.64 0.57 -24.15
C ASP A 98 2.25 1.30 -22.94
N ILE A 99 2.69 0.55 -21.92
CA ILE A 99 3.32 1.10 -20.72
C ILE A 99 4.63 1.81 -21.10
N ALA A 100 5.49 1.17 -21.89
CA ALA A 100 6.79 1.71 -22.26
C ALA A 100 6.70 2.94 -23.17
N ARG A 101 5.68 3.02 -24.03
CA ARG A 101 5.47 4.14 -24.96
C ARG A 101 4.66 5.30 -24.37
N ALA A 102 4.06 5.13 -23.20
CA ALA A 102 3.22 6.15 -22.60
C ALA A 102 4.01 7.41 -22.23
N ASP A 103 3.46 8.59 -22.51
CA ASP A 103 3.97 9.88 -22.02
C ASP A 103 3.55 10.09 -20.56
N GLY A 104 4.02 9.20 -19.69
CA GLY A 104 3.59 9.07 -18.30
C GLY A 104 2.51 7.99 -18.12
N CYS A 105 2.85 6.96 -17.35
CA CYS A 105 1.96 5.89 -16.93
C CYS A 105 1.81 5.91 -15.41
N VAL A 106 0.57 5.99 -14.94
CA VAL A 106 0.24 5.76 -13.53
C VAL A 106 -0.15 4.30 -13.36
N MET A 107 0.66 3.56 -12.62
CA MET A 107 0.37 2.20 -12.21
C MET A 107 -0.28 2.21 -10.83
N PHE A 108 -1.39 1.49 -10.67
CA PHE A 108 -2.13 1.43 -9.41
C PHE A 108 -2.31 -0.03 -8.97
N ALA A 109 -1.67 -0.41 -7.87
CA ALA A 109 -1.82 -1.72 -7.25
C ALA A 109 -1.91 -1.55 -5.73
N ALA A 110 -3.03 -1.95 -5.11
CA ALA A 110 -3.27 -1.68 -3.70
C ALA A 110 -3.75 -2.94 -2.96
N ARG A 111 -4.84 -2.82 -2.20
CA ARG A 111 -5.27 -3.81 -1.19
C ARG A 111 -5.41 -5.24 -1.72
N GLY A 112 -5.95 -5.44 -2.93
CA GLY A 112 -6.12 -6.78 -3.51
C GLY A 112 -4.78 -7.51 -3.63
N VAL A 113 -3.80 -6.89 -4.30
CA VAL A 113 -2.43 -7.43 -4.44
C VAL A 113 -1.75 -7.62 -3.09
N ASN A 114 -1.97 -6.71 -2.14
CA ASN A 114 -1.35 -6.76 -0.81
C ASN A 114 -1.89 -7.87 0.10
N GLN A 115 -2.99 -8.53 -0.27
CA GLN A 115 -3.64 -9.59 0.52
C GLN A 115 -3.29 -11.00 0.04
N HIS A 116 -2.23 -11.15 -0.76
CA HIS A 116 -1.65 -12.42 -1.20
C HIS A 116 -0.28 -12.66 -0.55
N ALA A 117 0.15 -13.92 -0.41
CA ALA A 117 1.45 -14.25 0.19
C ALA A 117 2.64 -13.69 -0.60
N ASN A 118 2.44 -13.41 -1.90
CA ASN A 118 3.44 -12.82 -2.79
C ASN A 118 3.31 -11.29 -2.94
N GLY A 119 2.42 -10.63 -2.18
CA GLY A 119 2.10 -9.22 -2.35
C GLY A 119 3.32 -8.29 -2.32
N THR A 120 4.28 -8.54 -1.43
CA THR A 120 5.54 -7.77 -1.38
C THR A 120 6.31 -7.85 -2.71
N GLN A 121 6.50 -9.05 -3.27
CA GLN A 121 7.23 -9.20 -4.53
C GLN A 121 6.44 -8.65 -5.71
N THR A 122 5.11 -8.77 -5.72
CA THR A 122 4.26 -8.19 -6.76
C THR A 122 4.42 -6.67 -6.81
N ASN A 123 4.37 -6.00 -5.66
CA ASN A 123 4.60 -4.55 -5.60
C ASN A 123 6.00 -4.19 -6.07
N ARG A 124 7.03 -4.94 -5.64
CA ARG A 124 8.41 -4.70 -6.10
C ARG A 124 8.54 -4.84 -7.62
N ALA A 125 7.96 -5.88 -8.22
CA ALA A 125 8.00 -6.08 -9.67
C ALA A 125 7.29 -4.93 -10.43
N LEU A 126 6.14 -4.47 -9.95
CA LEU A 126 5.43 -3.34 -10.55
C LEU A 126 6.15 -2.00 -10.35
N MET A 127 6.74 -1.77 -9.18
CA MET A 127 7.60 -0.61 -8.91
C MET A 127 8.82 -0.60 -9.82
N PHE A 128 9.43 -1.77 -10.03
CA PHE A 128 10.58 -1.91 -10.91
C PHE A 128 10.18 -1.67 -12.36
N LEU A 129 9.03 -2.20 -12.80
CA LEU A 129 8.47 -1.92 -14.12
C LEU A 129 8.23 -0.42 -14.33
N ALA A 130 7.63 0.28 -13.36
CA ALA A 130 7.43 1.73 -13.42
C ALA A 130 8.76 2.48 -13.52
N ALA A 131 9.79 2.04 -12.79
CA ALA A 131 11.10 2.65 -12.80
C ALA A 131 11.84 2.44 -14.15
N ILE A 132 11.91 1.20 -14.66
CA ILE A 132 12.62 0.94 -15.94
C ILE A 132 11.94 1.59 -17.14
N THR A 133 10.65 1.92 -17.03
CA THR A 133 9.90 2.62 -18.08
C THR A 133 9.87 4.14 -17.88
N GLY A 134 10.71 4.68 -16.98
CA GLY A 134 10.85 6.14 -16.78
C GLY A 134 9.62 6.81 -16.16
N ASN A 135 8.73 6.04 -15.52
CA ASN A 135 7.50 6.53 -14.91
C ASN A 135 7.66 6.97 -13.45
N ILE A 136 8.87 6.91 -12.90
CA ILE A 136 9.19 7.47 -11.58
C ILE A 136 9.88 8.82 -11.74
N GLY A 137 9.40 9.83 -11.02
CA GLY A 137 10.00 11.15 -11.10
C GLY A 137 9.70 11.89 -12.40
N ARG A 138 8.49 11.71 -12.92
CA ARG A 138 7.98 12.29 -14.16
C ARG A 138 6.54 12.77 -13.94
N LYS A 139 6.17 13.92 -14.51
CA LYS A 139 4.76 14.35 -14.52
C LYS A 139 3.91 13.34 -15.30
N GLY A 140 2.81 12.89 -14.70
CA GLY A 140 1.93 11.85 -15.28
C GLY A 140 2.41 10.42 -15.09
N GLY A 141 3.62 10.21 -14.55
CA GLY A 141 4.13 8.90 -14.15
C GLY A 141 4.03 8.69 -12.64
N ALA A 142 3.61 7.50 -12.21
CA ALA A 142 3.65 7.11 -10.80
C ALA A 142 3.46 5.60 -10.64
N PHE A 143 3.81 5.09 -9.46
CA PHE A 143 3.25 3.85 -8.94
C PHE A 143 2.56 4.17 -7.60
N PHE A 144 1.28 3.84 -7.49
CA PHE A 144 0.51 4.00 -6.25
C PHE A 144 0.73 2.77 -5.37
N ASN A 145 0.68 2.95 -4.05
CA ASN A 145 1.26 2.05 -3.04
C ASN A 145 2.77 2.25 -2.76
N PHE A 146 3.32 3.41 -3.12
CA PHE A 146 4.50 3.96 -2.44
C PHE A 146 4.06 4.64 -1.14
N GLY A 147 4.53 4.13 -0.01
CA GLY A 147 4.48 4.92 1.22
C GLY A 147 5.35 6.17 1.06
N THR A 148 4.77 7.36 1.15
CA THR A 148 5.57 8.56 1.43
C THR A 148 5.72 8.63 2.94
N PRO A 149 6.90 8.35 3.51
CA PRO A 149 7.09 8.53 4.94
C PRO A 149 6.79 9.99 5.28
N SER A 150 5.78 10.20 6.11
CA SER A 150 5.46 11.51 6.64
C SER A 150 6.24 11.66 7.95
N PRO A 151 7.22 12.58 8.05
CA PRO A 151 8.09 12.71 9.22
C PRO A 151 7.38 13.37 10.41
N VAL A 152 6.07 13.21 10.50
CA VAL A 152 5.24 13.83 11.53
C VAL A 152 5.31 12.97 12.79
N VAL A 153 6.25 13.36 13.65
CA VAL A 153 6.51 12.78 14.96
C VAL A 153 6.37 13.89 16.00
N ALA A 154 5.62 13.60 17.07
CA ALA A 154 5.50 14.54 18.18
C ALA A 154 6.86 14.70 18.87
N ASN A 155 7.37 15.93 18.94
CA ASN A 155 8.63 16.22 19.61
C ASN A 155 8.48 16.11 21.14
N ALA A 156 9.42 15.48 21.82
CA ALA A 156 9.44 15.40 23.28
C ALA A 156 10.87 15.55 23.78
N PRO A 157 11.09 16.07 25.01
CA PRO A 157 12.43 16.12 25.61
C PRO A 157 13.08 14.73 25.61
N ALA A 158 14.38 14.66 25.25
CA ALA A 158 15.07 13.39 25.03
C ALA A 158 15.06 12.48 26.28
N ASP A 159 15.12 13.05 27.47
CA ASP A 159 15.06 12.36 28.76
C ASP A 159 13.67 11.78 29.09
N ARG A 160 12.63 12.29 28.42
CA ARG A 160 11.24 11.85 28.54
C ARG A 160 10.85 10.83 27.47
N ILE A 161 11.64 10.66 26.41
CA ILE A 161 11.41 9.63 25.41
C ILE A 161 11.81 8.27 26.00
N ARG A 162 10.87 7.33 26.03
CA ARG A 162 11.11 5.94 26.47
C ARG A 162 11.16 5.02 25.27
N HIS A 163 12.30 4.35 25.10
CA HIS A 163 12.46 3.30 24.11
C HIS A 163 12.09 1.95 24.72
N PRO A 164 11.29 1.12 24.03
CA PRO A 164 11.02 -0.24 24.50
C PRO A 164 12.32 -1.03 24.67
N GLU A 165 12.49 -1.66 25.82
CA GLU A 165 13.65 -2.54 26.10
C GLU A 165 13.54 -3.88 25.36
N LYS A 166 12.30 -4.32 25.09
CA LYS A 166 12.00 -5.54 24.35
C LYS A 166 11.74 -5.21 22.88
N PRO A 167 12.24 -6.04 21.95
CA PRO A 167 11.86 -5.92 20.55
C PRO A 167 10.34 -6.12 20.43
N MET A 168 9.73 -5.50 19.44
CA MET A 168 8.31 -5.70 19.16
C MET A 168 8.03 -7.18 18.86
N ALA A 169 6.97 -7.74 19.47
CA ALA A 169 6.57 -9.14 19.28
C ALA A 169 6.39 -9.53 17.79
N GLY A 170 5.98 -8.58 16.96
CA GLY A 170 5.95 -8.68 15.52
C GLY A 170 5.19 -7.50 14.91
N VAL A 171 5.24 -7.36 13.58
CA VAL A 171 4.49 -6.31 12.85
C VAL A 171 3.07 -6.74 12.44
N ASN A 172 2.72 -8.01 12.62
CA ASN A 172 1.45 -8.60 12.19
C ASN A 172 0.67 -9.11 13.40
N PRO A 173 -0.65 -8.86 13.49
CA PRO A 173 -1.53 -9.42 14.50
C PRO A 173 -1.34 -10.90 14.81
N ALA A 174 -1.01 -11.75 13.82
CA ALA A 174 -0.75 -13.17 14.05
C ALA A 174 0.35 -13.41 15.12
N ARG A 175 1.42 -12.62 15.11
CA ARG A 175 2.50 -12.68 16.11
C ARG A 175 2.06 -12.14 17.47
N TRP A 176 1.12 -11.20 17.49
CA TRP A 176 0.56 -10.70 18.74
C TRP A 176 -0.35 -11.76 19.38
N LEU A 177 -1.09 -12.52 18.59
CA LEU A 177 -1.88 -13.66 19.08
C LEU A 177 -0.99 -14.73 19.71
N ASP A 178 0.15 -15.06 19.09
CA ASP A 178 1.13 -15.98 19.68
C ASP A 178 1.61 -15.43 21.04
N ALA A 179 1.98 -14.15 21.11
CA ALA A 179 2.43 -13.51 22.35
C ALA A 179 1.35 -13.46 23.44
N MET A 180 0.07 -13.36 23.09
CA MET A 180 -1.05 -13.41 24.03
C MET A 180 -1.31 -14.83 24.56
N GLN A 181 -1.25 -15.83 23.66
CA GLN A 181 -1.68 -17.21 23.96
C GLN A 181 -0.56 -18.07 24.55
N THR A 182 0.65 -17.96 24.02
CA THR A 182 1.79 -18.83 24.34
C THR A 182 2.95 -18.09 24.98
N ALA A 183 2.85 -16.77 25.12
CA ALA A 183 3.90 -15.91 25.64
C ALA A 183 5.20 -15.93 24.81
N ASP A 184 5.11 -16.21 23.51
CA ASP A 184 6.22 -16.14 22.55
C ASP A 184 6.05 -14.92 21.64
N PRO A 185 7.02 -13.99 21.56
CA PRO A 185 8.33 -14.00 22.22
C PRO A 185 8.33 -13.56 23.70
N TYR A 186 7.22 -13.02 24.19
CA TYR A 186 6.98 -12.68 25.60
C TYR A 186 5.47 -12.47 25.81
N PRO A 187 4.94 -12.51 27.05
CA PRO A 187 3.50 -12.40 27.25
C PRO A 187 2.99 -10.98 26.95
N ILE A 188 1.98 -10.88 26.08
CA ILE A 188 1.12 -9.69 25.98
C ILE A 188 -0.10 -9.95 26.88
N ARG A 189 -0.23 -9.14 27.93
CA ARG A 189 -1.32 -9.24 28.93
C ARG A 189 -2.31 -8.09 28.89
N ALA A 190 -1.91 -6.95 28.32
CA ALA A 190 -2.78 -5.79 28.16
C ALA A 190 -2.81 -5.37 26.69
N PHE A 191 -3.99 -5.00 26.20
CA PHE A 191 -4.17 -4.51 24.83
C PHE A 191 -5.12 -3.32 24.80
N ILE A 192 -4.71 -2.25 24.11
CA ILE A 192 -5.54 -1.06 23.86
C ILE A 192 -5.75 -0.98 22.34
N THR A 193 -7.00 -0.94 21.89
CA THR A 193 -7.34 -0.90 20.45
C THR A 193 -8.32 0.22 20.14
N CYS A 194 -8.14 0.83 18.98
CA CYS A 194 -9.03 1.83 18.37
C CYS A 194 -9.59 1.34 17.02
N ASN A 195 -9.64 0.02 16.83
CA ASN A 195 -10.12 -0.66 15.62
C ASN A 195 -10.97 -1.87 16.02
N ASN A 196 -11.49 -2.63 15.04
CA ASN A 196 -12.26 -3.86 15.26
C ASN A 196 -11.48 -5.15 14.85
N PRO A 197 -10.52 -5.63 15.67
CA PRO A 197 -9.84 -6.93 15.48
C PRO A 197 -10.78 -8.11 15.18
N LEU A 198 -11.94 -8.19 15.84
CA LEU A 198 -12.91 -9.27 15.65
C LEU A 198 -13.69 -9.22 14.32
N SER A 199 -13.43 -8.23 13.49
CA SER A 199 -13.88 -8.18 12.10
C SER A 199 -12.71 -8.23 11.11
N ALA A 200 -11.58 -7.59 11.46
CA ALA A 200 -10.49 -7.34 10.53
C ALA A 200 -9.37 -8.39 10.53
N TRP A 201 -9.17 -9.13 11.63
CA TRP A 201 -8.04 -10.05 11.74
C TRP A 201 -8.40 -11.46 11.23
N PRO A 202 -7.44 -12.20 10.64
CA PRO A 202 -7.66 -13.61 10.29
C PRO A 202 -7.75 -14.47 11.56
N HIS A 203 -8.23 -15.71 11.40
CA HIS A 203 -8.33 -16.70 12.49
C HIS A 203 -9.15 -16.22 13.69
N GLN A 204 -10.39 -15.80 13.45
CA GLN A 204 -11.29 -15.21 14.46
C GLN A 204 -11.44 -16.04 15.74
N ASP A 205 -11.41 -17.36 15.67
CA ASP A 205 -11.46 -18.21 16.86
C ASP A 205 -10.23 -18.04 17.74
N ARG A 206 -9.04 -17.91 17.14
CA ARG A 206 -7.81 -17.61 17.89
C ARG A 206 -7.86 -16.21 18.51
N VAL A 207 -8.42 -15.22 17.80
CA VAL A 207 -8.55 -13.85 18.32
C VAL A 207 -9.41 -13.84 19.59
N ARG A 208 -10.56 -14.54 19.57
CA ARG A 208 -11.45 -14.65 20.73
C ARG A 208 -10.77 -15.28 21.94
N GLU A 209 -10.05 -16.38 21.74
CA GLU A 209 -9.34 -17.05 22.84
C GLU A 209 -8.18 -16.20 23.37
N ALA A 210 -7.44 -15.52 22.49
CA ALA A 210 -6.37 -14.60 22.89
C ALA A 210 -6.91 -13.41 23.70
N PHE A 211 -8.07 -12.86 23.32
CA PHE A 211 -8.65 -11.72 24.04
C PHE A 211 -9.16 -12.12 25.42
N LYS A 212 -9.71 -13.33 25.58
CA LYS A 212 -10.09 -13.88 26.90
C LYS A 212 -8.91 -14.14 27.83
N SER A 213 -7.68 -14.26 27.28
CA SER A 213 -6.47 -14.51 28.08
C SER A 213 -5.72 -13.24 28.48
N LEU A 214 -6.22 -12.06 28.09
CA LEU A 214 -5.67 -10.77 28.51
C LEU A 214 -6.10 -10.48 29.97
N ASP A 215 -5.21 -9.83 30.71
CA ASP A 215 -5.51 -9.24 32.02
C ASP A 215 -6.24 -7.89 31.87
N LEU A 216 -6.12 -7.25 30.70
CA LEU A 216 -6.77 -5.97 30.39
C LEU A 216 -6.97 -5.79 28.87
N LEU A 217 -8.22 -5.55 28.46
CA LEU A 217 -8.58 -5.09 27.12
C LEU A 217 -9.34 -3.76 27.21
N VAL A 218 -8.76 -2.70 26.65
CA VAL A 218 -9.41 -1.38 26.52
C VAL A 218 -9.75 -1.14 25.07
N HIS A 219 -11.01 -0.84 24.78
CA HIS A 219 -11.49 -0.53 23.44
C HIS A 219 -11.97 0.92 23.37
N ILE A 220 -11.26 1.74 22.60
CA ILE A 220 -11.61 3.15 22.33
C ILE A 220 -12.40 3.17 21.02
N GLU A 221 -13.68 3.54 21.05
CA GLU A 221 -14.55 3.35 19.89
C GLU A 221 -15.75 4.30 19.84
N LEU A 222 -16.23 4.55 18.63
CA LEU A 222 -17.44 5.34 18.36
C LEU A 222 -18.72 4.54 18.63
N PHE A 223 -18.72 3.26 18.25
CA PHE A 223 -19.87 2.35 18.34
C PHE A 223 -19.46 1.00 18.91
N ALA A 224 -20.22 0.51 19.89
CA ALA A 224 -20.04 -0.85 20.37
C ALA A 224 -20.13 -1.87 19.23
N ASN A 225 -19.14 -2.75 19.14
CA ASN A 225 -19.04 -3.80 18.11
C ASN A 225 -18.53 -5.11 18.72
N GLU A 226 -18.19 -6.10 17.87
CA GLU A 226 -17.77 -7.43 18.32
C GLU A 226 -16.57 -7.37 19.27
N THR A 227 -15.61 -6.48 19.00
CA THR A 227 -14.43 -6.27 19.88
C THR A 227 -14.83 -5.73 21.24
N SER A 228 -15.82 -4.82 21.28
CA SER A 228 -16.27 -4.20 22.53
C SER A 228 -16.86 -5.22 23.52
N ALA A 229 -17.43 -6.31 23.02
CA ALA A 229 -18.00 -7.38 23.86
C ALA A 229 -16.96 -8.15 24.68
N TYR A 230 -15.66 -8.01 24.35
CA TYR A 230 -14.56 -8.64 25.06
C TYR A 230 -13.78 -7.66 25.94
N ALA A 231 -14.04 -6.36 25.81
CA ALA A 231 -13.28 -5.32 26.50
C ALA A 231 -13.69 -5.18 27.97
N ASP A 232 -12.71 -5.01 28.85
CA ASP A 232 -12.94 -4.64 30.25
C ASP A 232 -13.43 -3.19 30.36
N TYR A 233 -12.93 -2.32 29.47
CA TYR A 233 -13.34 -0.93 29.37
C TYR A 233 -13.62 -0.53 27.93
N VAL A 234 -14.78 0.07 27.71
CA VAL A 234 -15.12 0.75 26.46
C VAL A 234 -15.08 2.25 26.70
N LEU A 235 -14.20 2.95 25.99
CA LEU A 235 -14.05 4.40 26.09
C LEU A 235 -14.70 5.07 24.87
N PRO A 236 -15.71 5.94 25.06
CA PRO A 236 -16.41 6.58 23.95
C PRO A 236 -15.51 7.61 23.26
N ALA A 237 -15.20 7.38 22.00
CA ALA A 237 -14.40 8.28 21.17
C ALA A 237 -15.28 9.36 20.51
N ALA A 238 -14.71 10.53 20.26
CA ALA A 238 -15.32 11.57 19.43
C ALA A 238 -15.03 11.32 17.94
N THR A 239 -15.99 11.60 17.06
CA THR A 239 -15.82 11.47 15.60
C THR A 239 -14.93 12.59 15.04
N GLY A 240 -14.50 12.47 13.78
CA GLY A 240 -13.63 13.47 13.14
C GLY A 240 -14.22 14.89 13.11
N VAL A 241 -15.55 15.03 12.99
CA VAL A 241 -16.23 16.34 12.97
C VAL A 241 -16.46 16.94 14.36
N GLU A 242 -16.17 16.18 15.43
CA GLU A 242 -16.42 16.57 16.81
C GLU A 242 -15.17 17.10 17.55
N LYS A 243 -13.98 16.89 16.98
CA LYS A 243 -12.71 17.16 17.69
C LYS A 243 -11.80 18.18 17.04
N GLY A 244 -11.91 18.42 15.73
CA GLY A 244 -10.95 19.25 15.01
C GLY A 244 -9.59 18.56 14.96
N GLU A 245 -9.17 18.08 13.79
CA GLU A 245 -7.95 17.28 13.72
C GLU A 245 -7.29 17.26 12.35
N ILE A 246 -6.05 16.77 12.32
CA ILE A 246 -5.33 16.50 11.10
C ILE A 246 -5.69 15.11 10.58
N SER A 247 -6.16 15.04 9.34
CA SER A 247 -6.25 13.80 8.59
C SER A 247 -4.96 13.57 7.81
N ARG A 248 -4.37 12.38 7.92
CA ARG A 248 -3.10 12.04 7.23
C ARG A 248 -3.33 11.31 5.90
N ALA A 249 -2.63 11.83 4.90
CA ALA A 249 -2.24 11.25 3.60
C ALA A 249 -3.35 10.73 2.69
N SER A 250 -3.73 11.56 1.72
CA SER A 250 -4.05 11.08 0.37
C SER A 250 -2.74 10.58 -0.30
N GLU A 251 -2.83 9.61 -1.22
CA GLU A 251 -1.67 9.09 -1.99
C GLU A 251 -0.87 10.19 -2.73
N ASP A 252 -1.43 11.40 -2.83
CA ASP A 252 -0.82 12.59 -3.43
C ASP A 252 -0.19 13.57 -2.41
N ARG A 253 0.11 13.12 -1.18
CA ARG A 253 0.85 13.86 -0.13
C ARG A 253 0.13 15.08 0.45
N ARG A 254 -1.20 15.10 0.45
CA ARG A 254 -1.95 16.16 1.14
C ARG A 254 -2.10 15.90 2.63
N VAL A 255 -1.83 16.93 3.43
CA VAL A 255 -2.22 17.04 4.83
C VAL A 255 -3.49 17.87 4.87
N VAL A 256 -4.52 17.37 5.54
CA VAL A 256 -5.85 18.00 5.60
C VAL A 256 -6.19 18.33 7.04
N TRP A 257 -6.67 19.54 7.28
CA TRP A 257 -7.33 19.91 8.52
C TRP A 257 -8.83 19.69 8.39
N ILE A 258 -9.40 19.00 9.38
CA ILE A 258 -10.84 18.83 9.55
C ILE A 258 -11.26 19.78 10.67
N ASP A 259 -12.09 20.76 10.33
CA ASP A 259 -12.65 21.69 11.31
C ASP A 259 -13.62 20.96 12.28
N LYS A 260 -13.61 21.34 13.55
CA LYS A 260 -14.65 20.93 14.50
C LYS A 260 -15.96 21.62 14.13
N VAL A 261 -17.01 20.83 13.89
CA VAL A 261 -18.33 21.32 13.46
C VAL A 261 -19.35 21.25 14.59
N ILE A 262 -19.24 20.24 15.46
CA ILE A 262 -20.18 20.00 16.56
C ILE A 262 -19.43 19.57 17.84
N GLU A 263 -20.10 19.62 18.98
CA GLU A 263 -19.57 19.08 20.23
C GLU A 263 -19.67 17.55 20.27
N PRO A 264 -18.69 16.84 20.86
CA PRO A 264 -18.79 15.40 21.08
C PRO A 264 -20.04 15.04 21.91
N PRO A 265 -20.77 13.98 21.56
CA PRO A 265 -21.99 13.61 22.26
C PRO A 265 -21.70 13.00 23.64
N GLY A 266 -22.52 13.36 24.64
CA GLY A 266 -22.48 12.77 25.96
C GLY A 266 -21.11 12.92 26.64
N GLN A 267 -20.43 11.78 26.85
CA GLN A 267 -19.11 11.73 27.48
C GLN A 267 -17.97 11.44 26.49
N ALA A 268 -18.25 11.43 25.20
CA ALA A 268 -17.25 11.16 24.16
C ALA A 268 -16.07 12.14 24.24
N LYS A 269 -14.85 11.65 23.97
CA LYS A 269 -13.62 12.45 24.00
C LYS A 269 -12.79 12.20 22.75
N ALA A 270 -12.07 13.24 22.32
CA ALA A 270 -11.06 13.10 21.27
C ALA A 270 -9.94 12.13 21.71
N ASP A 271 -9.38 11.36 20.77
CA ASP A 271 -8.29 10.42 21.04
C ASP A 271 -7.11 11.10 21.75
N GLY A 272 -6.70 12.29 21.27
CA GLY A 272 -5.64 13.08 21.88
C GLY A 272 -5.90 13.40 23.35
N TRP A 273 -7.15 13.68 23.72
CA TRP A 273 -7.53 13.89 25.12
C TRP A 273 -7.32 12.62 25.97
N ILE A 274 -7.74 11.46 25.45
CA ILE A 274 -7.63 10.16 26.15
C ILE A 274 -6.15 9.82 26.40
N TRP A 275 -5.31 9.96 25.37
CA TRP A 275 -3.88 9.67 25.49
C TRP A 275 -3.14 10.63 26.42
N ILE A 276 -3.47 11.92 26.39
CA ILE A 276 -2.91 12.92 27.31
C ILE A 276 -3.27 12.59 28.76
N GLU A 277 -4.55 12.30 29.04
CA GLU A 277 -5.00 11.95 30.39
C GLU A 277 -4.39 10.65 30.91
N LEU A 278 -4.20 9.66 30.04
CA LEU A 278 -3.52 8.42 30.40
C LEU A 278 -2.03 8.68 30.70
N GLY A 279 -1.34 9.43 29.86
CA GLY A 279 0.06 9.76 30.06
C GLY A 279 0.33 10.57 31.32
N LYS A 280 -0.56 11.53 31.67
CA LYS A 280 -0.49 12.26 32.95
C LYS A 280 -0.55 11.30 34.15
N ARG A 281 -1.36 10.25 34.11
CA ARG A 281 -1.44 9.22 35.17
C ARG A 281 -0.18 8.36 35.26
N PHE A 282 0.60 8.29 34.19
CA PHE A 282 1.93 7.69 34.16
C PHE A 282 3.06 8.68 34.54
N GLY A 283 2.73 9.90 34.98
CA GLY A 283 3.71 10.91 35.40
C GLY A 283 4.36 11.68 34.25
N PHE A 284 3.69 11.78 33.10
CA PHE A 284 4.12 12.58 31.93
C PHE A 284 3.38 13.91 31.80
N ASP A 285 2.92 14.49 32.90
CA ASP A 285 2.18 15.75 32.94
C ASP A 285 3.01 16.99 32.55
N ASP A 286 4.32 16.91 32.67
CA ASP A 286 5.28 17.92 32.20
C ASP A 286 5.35 18.00 30.66
N VAL A 287 5.16 16.88 29.96
CA VAL A 287 5.18 16.80 28.49
C VAL A 287 3.77 16.79 27.90
N LEU A 288 2.87 15.97 28.44
CA LEU A 288 1.49 15.81 27.99
C LEU A 288 0.58 16.80 28.72
N GLN A 289 0.77 18.07 28.40
CA GLN A 289 0.09 19.20 29.03
C GLN A 289 -1.35 19.38 28.52
N ASP A 290 -2.21 20.01 29.33
CA ASP A 290 -3.61 20.24 28.99
C ASP A 290 -3.79 21.09 27.71
N LYS A 291 -2.86 21.99 27.40
CA LYS A 291 -2.90 22.79 26.16
C LYS A 291 -2.86 21.94 24.90
N TYR A 292 -2.23 20.76 24.94
CA TYR A 292 -2.13 19.86 23.78
C TYR A 292 -3.39 19.03 23.54
N LYS A 293 -4.43 19.19 24.37
CA LYS A 293 -5.78 18.70 24.05
C LYS A 293 -6.42 19.49 22.93
N ASP A 294 -5.92 20.69 22.63
CA ASP A 294 -6.18 21.40 21.39
C ASP A 294 -5.29 20.82 20.28
N SER A 295 -5.92 20.08 19.36
CA SER A 295 -5.23 19.43 18.23
C SER A 295 -4.51 20.42 17.32
N ALA A 296 -5.01 21.66 17.18
CA ALA A 296 -4.41 22.68 16.33
C ALA A 296 -3.08 23.13 16.94
N LEU A 297 -3.07 23.39 18.24
CA LEU A 297 -1.87 23.74 18.98
C LEU A 297 -0.87 22.59 19.04
N PHE A 298 -1.34 21.37 19.29
CA PHE A 298 -0.49 20.17 19.29
C PHE A 298 0.15 19.94 17.92
N TRP A 299 -0.58 20.19 16.83
CA TRP A 299 -0.03 20.09 15.49
C TRP A 299 1.12 21.07 15.27
N ASP A 300 0.89 22.36 15.49
CA ASP A 300 1.86 23.42 15.22
C ASP A 300 3.10 23.32 16.12
N GLU A 301 2.93 23.02 17.41
CA GLU A 301 4.06 23.00 18.36
C GLU A 301 4.82 21.66 18.36
N MET A 302 4.11 20.54 18.16
CA MET A 302 4.69 19.21 18.41
C MET A 302 4.93 18.40 17.14
N CYS A 303 4.09 18.52 16.11
CA CYS A 303 4.05 17.56 15.01
C CYS A 303 4.83 17.97 13.75
N ILE A 304 5.01 19.28 13.50
CA ILE A 304 5.60 19.81 12.26
C ILE A 304 7.03 20.34 12.40
N ASN A 305 7.76 19.81 13.38
CA ASN A 305 9.14 20.23 13.66
C ASN A 305 10.14 19.80 12.57
N ASP A 306 9.80 18.79 11.77
CA ASP A 306 10.59 18.36 10.63
C ASP A 306 10.69 19.47 9.56
N PRO A 307 11.89 19.78 9.01
CA PRO A 307 12.08 20.84 8.02
C PRO A 307 11.16 20.76 6.80
N TRP A 308 10.62 19.59 6.44
CA TRP A 308 9.74 19.43 5.28
C TRP A 308 8.26 19.65 5.59
N MET A 309 7.94 19.80 6.88
CA MET A 309 6.58 19.97 7.37
C MET A 309 6.36 21.34 8.03
N LYS A 310 7.44 22.08 8.33
CA LYS A 310 7.41 23.39 9.02
C LYS A 310 6.44 24.39 8.41
N GLY A 311 6.25 24.35 7.10
CA GLY A 311 5.30 25.22 6.42
C GLY A 311 3.83 24.84 6.58
N CYS A 312 3.54 23.61 6.99
CA CYS A 312 2.18 23.07 7.09
C CYS A 312 1.49 23.50 8.40
N THR A 313 1.58 24.77 8.76
CA THR A 313 0.98 25.31 10.00
C THR A 313 -0.54 25.36 9.91
N GLN A 314 -1.22 25.47 11.05
CA GLN A 314 -2.66 25.76 11.11
C GLN A 314 -2.98 27.04 10.35
N LYS A 315 -2.16 28.09 10.50
CA LYS A 315 -2.32 29.33 9.72
C LYS A 315 -2.33 29.07 8.21
N ARG A 316 -1.39 28.26 7.69
CA ARG A 316 -1.35 27.91 6.26
C ARG A 316 -2.53 27.05 5.84
N LEU A 317 -2.86 26.00 6.60
CA LEU A 317 -4.01 25.14 6.34
C LEU A 317 -5.32 25.96 6.30
N HIS A 318 -5.44 26.97 7.16
CA HIS A 318 -6.59 27.84 7.22
C HIS A 318 -6.60 29.00 6.20
N SER A 319 -5.49 29.21 5.46
CA SER A 319 -5.39 30.26 4.44
C SER A 319 -6.16 29.94 3.15
N VAL A 320 -6.49 28.66 2.94
CA VAL A 320 -7.21 28.16 1.75
C VAL A 320 -8.54 27.52 2.13
N PRO A 321 -9.59 27.62 1.28
CA PRO A 321 -10.93 27.16 1.63
C PRO A 321 -11.06 25.64 1.72
N TRP A 322 -10.15 24.89 1.10
CA TRP A 322 -10.15 23.42 1.10
C TRP A 322 -9.36 22.79 2.26
N ARG A 323 -8.75 23.60 3.14
CA ARG A 323 -8.09 23.15 4.37
C ARG A 323 -7.00 22.09 4.18
N TRP A 324 -6.27 22.13 3.07
CA TRP A 324 -5.17 21.19 2.84
C TRP A 324 -3.97 21.85 2.18
N VAL A 325 -2.80 21.27 2.48
CA VAL A 325 -1.50 21.62 1.91
C VAL A 325 -0.82 20.34 1.43
N ARG A 326 -0.24 20.36 0.23
CA ARG A 326 0.58 19.27 -0.28
C ARG A 326 2.01 19.40 0.22
N VAL A 327 2.46 18.45 1.01
CA VAL A 327 3.81 18.41 1.59
C VAL A 327 4.77 17.71 0.63
N PRO A 328 6.05 18.11 0.58
CA PRO A 328 6.77 18.96 1.52
C PRO A 328 6.53 20.47 1.34
N VAL A 329 6.59 21.20 2.45
CA VAL A 329 6.59 22.66 2.52
C VAL A 329 7.51 23.13 3.67
N THR A 330 8.56 23.88 3.34
CA THR A 330 9.61 24.27 4.30
C THR A 330 9.22 25.44 5.22
N ASP A 331 8.28 26.25 4.76
CA ASP A 331 7.75 27.44 5.43
C ASP A 331 6.35 27.75 4.88
N GLU A 332 5.66 28.74 5.44
CA GLU A 332 4.25 29.02 5.09
C GLU A 332 4.07 29.47 3.63
N ASP A 333 5.11 30.02 3.00
CA ASP A 333 5.08 30.57 1.65
C ASP A 333 5.69 29.61 0.59
N ALA A 334 6.35 28.53 1.03
CA ALA A 334 6.99 27.56 0.16
C ALA A 334 6.00 26.96 -0.86
N PRO A 335 6.38 26.81 -2.14
CA PRO A 335 5.50 26.28 -3.16
C PRO A 335 5.16 24.81 -2.91
N GLU A 336 3.93 24.42 -3.24
CA GLU A 336 3.49 23.03 -3.16
C GLU A 336 4.01 22.21 -4.34
N ILE A 337 4.94 21.29 -4.06
CA ILE A 337 5.60 20.49 -5.11
C ILE A 337 4.66 19.40 -5.61
N GLU A 338 4.30 19.43 -6.90
CA GLU A 338 3.41 18.44 -7.53
C GLU A 338 4.08 17.09 -7.80
N THR A 339 5.32 17.12 -8.33
CA THR A 339 6.06 15.92 -8.72
C THR A 339 7.38 15.85 -7.96
N LEU A 340 7.60 14.75 -7.25
CA LEU A 340 8.85 14.48 -6.55
C LEU A 340 9.84 13.78 -7.47
N HIS A 341 11.12 13.76 -7.07
CA HIS A 341 12.18 13.02 -7.76
C HIS A 341 12.30 13.40 -9.24
N LEU A 342 12.10 14.66 -9.63
CA LEU A 342 12.40 15.11 -10.98
C LEU A 342 13.93 15.11 -11.21
N GLU A 343 14.34 15.20 -12.48
CA GLU A 343 15.75 15.46 -12.79
C GLU A 343 16.17 16.81 -12.20
N GLY A 344 17.32 16.85 -11.52
CA GLY A 344 17.80 18.05 -10.82
C GLY A 344 17.13 18.32 -9.46
N THR A 345 16.19 17.47 -9.01
CA THR A 345 15.68 17.51 -7.63
C THR A 345 16.22 16.34 -6.81
N THR A 346 16.33 16.54 -5.49
CA THR A 346 16.83 15.52 -4.56
C THR A 346 15.71 14.82 -3.83
N ALA A 347 16.02 13.66 -3.26
CA ALA A 347 15.30 13.15 -2.11
C ALA A 347 15.36 14.21 -1.03
N LEU A 348 14.20 14.54 -0.49
CA LEU A 348 14.06 15.64 0.44
C LEU A 348 15.08 15.48 1.58
N GLY A 349 15.74 16.59 1.94
CA GLY A 349 16.82 16.67 2.93
C GLY A 349 18.05 15.77 2.72
N SER A 350 18.20 15.16 1.55
CA SER A 350 19.43 14.45 1.15
C SER A 350 20.39 15.39 0.41
N PRO A 351 21.72 15.13 0.46
CA PRO A 351 22.70 15.95 -0.26
C PRO A 351 22.50 15.89 -1.78
N GLU A 352 23.13 16.83 -2.49
CA GLU A 352 23.13 16.88 -3.95
C GLU A 352 23.58 15.52 -4.56
N GLY A 353 22.93 15.11 -5.65
CA GLY A 353 23.16 13.81 -6.30
C GLY A 353 22.33 12.64 -5.74
N HIS A 354 21.61 12.81 -4.62
CA HIS A 354 20.68 11.81 -4.11
C HIS A 354 19.25 12.11 -4.58
N ARG A 355 18.82 11.53 -5.70
CA ARG A 355 17.45 11.73 -6.22
C ARG A 355 16.40 10.96 -5.42
N PHE A 356 16.78 9.80 -4.86
CA PHE A 356 15.92 8.90 -4.09
C PHE A 356 16.43 8.74 -2.64
N PRO A 357 15.54 8.47 -1.66
CA PRO A 357 15.89 8.43 -0.22
C PRO A 357 16.59 7.11 0.18
N THR A 358 17.25 6.45 -0.76
CA THR A 358 18.01 5.22 -0.58
C THR A 358 19.46 5.55 -0.23
N LYS A 359 20.25 4.54 0.16
CA LYS A 359 21.64 4.78 0.56
C LYS A 359 22.51 5.18 -0.61
N SER A 360 22.24 4.64 -1.82
CA SER A 360 22.97 5.02 -3.03
C SER A 360 22.46 6.30 -3.69
N GLY A 361 21.33 6.86 -3.21
CA GLY A 361 20.65 7.98 -3.87
C GLY A 361 19.90 7.59 -5.16
N LYS A 362 19.92 6.29 -5.53
CA LYS A 362 19.28 5.68 -6.71
C LYS A 362 18.22 4.66 -6.32
N LEU A 363 17.37 4.23 -7.25
CA LEU A 363 16.49 3.08 -7.00
C LEU A 363 17.34 1.79 -6.97
N GLU A 364 17.39 1.13 -5.81
CA GLU A 364 18.24 -0.05 -5.59
C GLU A 364 17.46 -1.34 -5.90
N PHE A 365 17.63 -1.91 -7.10
CA PHE A 365 17.00 -3.19 -7.46
C PHE A 365 17.76 -4.37 -6.89
N TRP A 366 19.09 -4.33 -7.01
CA TRP A 366 19.95 -5.42 -6.59
C TRP A 366 21.37 -4.97 -6.24
N SER A 367 21.94 -5.63 -5.25
CA SER A 367 23.36 -5.59 -4.89
C SER A 367 23.74 -6.90 -4.19
N PRO A 368 25.03 -7.29 -4.15
CA PRO A 368 25.46 -8.48 -3.42
C PRO A 368 25.04 -8.47 -1.94
N ALA A 369 25.03 -7.28 -1.31
CA ALA A 369 24.61 -7.11 0.08
C ALA A 369 23.10 -7.32 0.26
N GLN A 370 22.28 -6.84 -0.68
CA GLN A 370 20.83 -7.11 -0.67
C GLN A 370 20.57 -8.60 -0.89
N GLU A 371 21.23 -9.24 -1.87
CA GLU A 371 21.07 -10.67 -2.13
C GLU A 371 21.39 -11.51 -0.91
N ALA A 372 22.53 -11.27 -0.26
CA ALA A 372 22.91 -11.98 0.96
C ALA A 372 21.84 -11.83 2.08
N LYS A 373 21.25 -10.64 2.22
CA LYS A 373 20.20 -10.37 3.21
C LYS A 373 18.90 -11.14 2.91
N PHE A 374 18.48 -11.20 1.64
CA PHE A 374 17.29 -11.94 1.24
C PHE A 374 17.52 -13.46 1.31
N GLN A 375 18.70 -13.94 0.91
CA GLN A 375 19.06 -15.36 0.98
C GLN A 375 19.05 -15.90 2.41
N ALA A 376 19.48 -15.09 3.39
CA ALA A 376 19.38 -15.43 4.80
C ALA A 376 17.92 -15.65 5.28
N LEU A 377 16.94 -15.15 4.54
CA LEU A 377 15.51 -15.32 4.79
C LEU A 377 14.86 -16.34 3.83
N GLY A 378 15.63 -17.00 2.97
CA GLY A 378 15.13 -17.94 1.96
C GLY A 378 14.48 -17.29 0.73
N PHE A 379 14.84 -16.04 0.42
CA PHE A 379 14.33 -15.31 -0.73
C PHE A 379 15.47 -14.82 -1.64
N SER A 380 15.16 -14.47 -2.89
CA SER A 380 16.07 -13.68 -3.74
C SER A 380 15.87 -12.17 -3.48
N ALA A 381 16.92 -11.38 -3.63
CA ALA A 381 16.74 -9.93 -3.67
C ALA A 381 16.03 -9.49 -4.94
N LEU A 382 16.07 -10.23 -6.04
CA LEU A 382 15.24 -9.93 -7.21
C LEU A 382 13.84 -10.53 -7.06
N PRO A 383 12.79 -9.89 -7.58
CA PRO A 383 11.45 -10.46 -7.58
C PRO A 383 11.44 -11.82 -8.30
N GLU A 384 11.14 -12.88 -7.55
CA GLU A 384 10.99 -14.25 -8.04
C GLU A 384 9.52 -14.69 -7.92
N PHE A 385 9.01 -15.35 -8.95
CA PHE A 385 7.64 -15.82 -8.95
C PHE A 385 7.41 -16.94 -7.91
N TYR A 386 6.49 -16.69 -7.00
CA TYR A 386 5.78 -17.68 -6.21
C TYR A 386 4.34 -17.21 -6.02
N THR A 387 3.43 -18.09 -5.61
CA THR A 387 2.01 -17.76 -5.41
C THR A 387 1.41 -18.55 -4.25
N ASP A 388 0.16 -18.26 -3.92
CA ASP A 388 -0.57 -18.92 -2.84
C ASP A 388 -0.74 -20.42 -3.18
N ARG A 389 -0.58 -21.30 -2.18
CA ARG A 389 -0.75 -22.76 -2.37
C ARG A 389 -2.16 -23.10 -2.84
N GLU A 390 -3.13 -22.26 -2.51
CA GLU A 390 -4.52 -22.33 -2.92
C GLU A 390 -4.68 -22.30 -4.45
N GLN A 391 -3.70 -21.74 -5.19
CA GLN A 391 -3.67 -21.82 -6.66
C GLN A 391 -3.45 -23.25 -7.17
N LEU A 392 -2.92 -24.14 -6.32
CA LEU A 392 -2.69 -25.55 -6.60
C LEU A 392 -3.81 -26.44 -6.04
N ILE A 393 -4.84 -25.85 -5.42
CA ILE A 393 -6.01 -26.58 -4.93
C ILE A 393 -7.05 -26.61 -6.06
N ASP A 394 -7.64 -27.79 -6.26
CA ASP A 394 -8.78 -27.97 -7.16
C ASP A 394 -10.01 -27.24 -6.59
N LEU A 395 -10.13 -25.96 -6.93
CA LEU A 395 -11.29 -25.13 -6.62
C LEU A 395 -12.17 -24.96 -7.86
N PRO A 396 -13.49 -24.72 -7.69
CA PRO A 396 -14.32 -24.27 -8.80
C PRO A 396 -13.73 -23.02 -9.45
N TYR A 397 -13.69 -22.99 -10.78
CA TYR A 397 -13.05 -21.92 -11.54
C TYR A 397 -13.96 -21.39 -12.64
N ALA A 398 -13.72 -20.15 -13.06
CA ALA A 398 -14.50 -19.52 -14.13
C ALA A 398 -13.92 -19.88 -15.50
N VAL A 399 -14.76 -20.36 -16.40
CA VAL A 399 -14.42 -20.60 -17.81
C VAL A 399 -15.20 -19.62 -18.67
N ARG A 400 -14.50 -18.85 -19.52
CA ARG A 400 -15.13 -17.99 -20.52
C ARG A 400 -15.96 -18.84 -21.47
N THR A 401 -17.19 -18.44 -21.73
CA THR A 401 -18.01 -19.13 -22.73
C THR A 401 -17.50 -18.75 -24.13
N ALA A 402 -17.19 -19.75 -24.95
CA ALA A 402 -16.50 -19.60 -26.23
C ALA A 402 -17.43 -19.17 -27.38
N ASP A 403 -18.70 -18.89 -27.09
CA ASP A 403 -19.77 -18.62 -28.04
C ASP A 403 -19.69 -17.24 -28.71
N GLY A 404 -18.66 -16.44 -28.41
CA GLY A 404 -18.32 -15.23 -29.17
C GLY A 404 -19.35 -14.10 -29.08
N THR A 405 -20.44 -14.30 -28.36
CA THR A 405 -21.46 -13.30 -28.06
C THR A 405 -20.94 -12.42 -26.93
N ALA A 406 -20.19 -11.39 -27.30
CA ALA A 406 -20.04 -10.22 -26.46
C ALA A 406 -21.42 -9.75 -25.99
N VAL A 407 -21.70 -9.88 -24.71
CA VAL A 407 -22.93 -9.33 -24.13
C VAL A 407 -22.69 -7.85 -23.95
N ARG A 408 -23.48 -7.03 -24.64
CA ARG A 408 -23.50 -5.59 -24.38
C ARG A 408 -23.87 -5.40 -22.93
N SER A 409 -22.95 -4.86 -22.14
CA SER A 409 -23.20 -4.63 -20.73
C SER A 409 -24.48 -3.78 -20.56
N PRO A 410 -25.52 -4.27 -19.86
CA PRO A 410 -26.74 -3.47 -19.63
C PRO A 410 -26.48 -2.26 -18.73
N PHE A 411 -25.27 -2.18 -18.16
CA PHE A 411 -24.82 -1.12 -17.27
C PHE A 411 -23.89 -0.10 -17.96
N ALA A 412 -23.51 -0.33 -19.23
CA ALA A 412 -22.63 0.57 -19.98
C ALA A 412 -23.39 1.26 -21.12
N LYS A 413 -23.30 2.60 -21.16
CA LYS A 413 -23.85 3.40 -22.27
C LYS A 413 -22.99 3.34 -23.53
N THR A 414 -21.73 2.95 -23.39
CA THR A 414 -20.76 2.73 -24.48
C THR A 414 -20.74 1.23 -24.82
N PRO A 415 -20.44 0.81 -26.07
CA PRO A 415 -20.25 -0.60 -26.39
C PRO A 415 -19.05 -1.15 -25.62
N ALA A 416 -19.31 -1.70 -24.44
CA ALA A 416 -18.36 -2.47 -23.66
C ALA A 416 -18.82 -3.92 -23.75
N ASP A 417 -18.10 -4.68 -24.56
CA ASP A 417 -18.33 -6.09 -24.77
C ASP A 417 -17.90 -6.84 -23.52
N THR A 418 -18.83 -7.58 -22.91
CA THR A 418 -18.54 -8.43 -21.76
C THR A 418 -18.60 -9.89 -22.17
N VAL A 419 -17.56 -10.65 -21.81
CA VAL A 419 -17.51 -12.09 -22.07
C VAL A 419 -18.16 -12.80 -20.89
N THR A 420 -19.23 -13.54 -21.14
CA THR A 420 -19.88 -14.37 -20.13
C THR A 420 -18.93 -15.47 -19.65
N SER A 421 -18.93 -15.74 -18.36
CA SER A 421 -18.15 -16.83 -17.75
C SER A 421 -19.07 -17.71 -16.92
N ARG A 422 -18.84 -19.02 -16.95
CA ARG A 422 -19.53 -19.99 -16.09
C ARG A 422 -18.55 -20.52 -15.04
N ILE A 423 -19.03 -20.70 -13.81
CA ILE A 423 -18.26 -21.43 -12.79
C ILE A 423 -18.37 -22.92 -13.10
N VAL A 424 -17.25 -23.60 -13.19
CA VAL A 424 -17.17 -25.05 -13.41
C VAL A 424 -16.46 -25.71 -12.23
N GLN A 425 -16.78 -26.98 -12.01
CA GLN A 425 -16.06 -27.81 -11.05
C GLN A 425 -14.69 -28.21 -11.62
N PRO A 426 -13.67 -28.40 -10.77
CA PRO A 426 -12.34 -28.86 -11.20
C PRO A 426 -12.41 -30.21 -11.91
N ASP A 427 -11.74 -30.30 -13.07
CA ASP A 427 -11.56 -31.54 -13.84
C ASP A 427 -10.07 -31.80 -14.11
N ALA A 428 -9.74 -32.77 -14.97
CA ALA A 428 -8.35 -33.10 -15.30
C ALA A 428 -7.55 -31.93 -15.91
N ASN A 429 -8.24 -30.95 -16.50
CA ASN A 429 -7.68 -29.75 -17.11
C ASN A 429 -7.85 -28.50 -16.23
N SER A 430 -8.13 -28.68 -14.92
CA SER A 430 -8.26 -27.56 -14.00
C SER A 430 -6.97 -26.71 -14.01
N PRO A 431 -7.07 -25.38 -13.81
CA PRO A 431 -5.89 -24.52 -13.73
C PRO A 431 -4.87 -25.00 -12.68
N ALA A 432 -5.35 -25.49 -11.54
CA ALA A 432 -4.51 -26.03 -10.47
C ALA A 432 -3.70 -27.25 -10.92
N ARG A 433 -4.33 -28.20 -11.63
CA ARG A 433 -3.64 -29.39 -12.17
C ARG A 433 -2.66 -29.04 -13.28
N ALA A 434 -3.01 -28.09 -14.15
CA ALA A 434 -2.13 -27.61 -15.20
C ALA A 434 -0.84 -26.97 -14.64
N LEU A 435 -0.94 -26.23 -13.53
CA LEU A 435 0.24 -25.71 -12.83
C LEU A 435 1.07 -26.84 -12.21
N LYS A 436 0.45 -27.78 -11.50
CA LYS A 436 1.19 -28.93 -10.93
C LYS A 436 1.95 -29.73 -11.99
N ALA A 437 1.32 -29.95 -13.15
CA ALA A 437 1.97 -30.63 -14.27
C ALA A 437 3.19 -29.86 -14.84
N ARG A 438 3.25 -28.54 -14.62
CA ARG A 438 4.38 -27.67 -14.96
C ARG A 438 5.44 -27.60 -13.85
N GLY A 439 5.27 -28.33 -12.75
CA GLY A 439 6.24 -28.41 -11.65
C GLY A 439 6.10 -27.34 -10.57
N PHE A 440 4.96 -26.64 -10.49
CA PHE A 440 4.67 -25.75 -9.36
C PHE A 440 4.22 -26.58 -8.13
N ASP A 441 4.84 -26.35 -6.96
CA ASP A 441 4.60 -27.09 -5.71
C ASP A 441 4.07 -26.24 -4.53
#